data_AF-A0A919MKZ5-F1
#
_entry.id   AF-A0A919MKZ5-F1
#
_cell.length_a   1.000
_cell.length_b   1.000
_cell.length_c   1.000
_cell.angle_alpha   90.00
_cell.angle_beta   90.00
_cell.angle_gamma   90.00
#
_symmetry.space_group_name_H-M   'P 1'
#
loop_
_entity.id
_entity.type
_entity.pdbx_description
1 polymer ?
#
loop_
_entity_poly.entity_id
_entity_poly.type
_entity_poly.pdbx_seq_one_letter_code
_entity_poly.pdbx_strand_id
1 'polypeptide(L)'
;MPDTHKRKHPGAGYVCLVAIVKRTVQASPEQIFAVLADGWTYSDWVVGTVHIRDVDEHWPQVGAQLHHKAGPWPLSLHDSSTVLAVVPNRSLKLRAGLWPLGSAVVEIILDPLTAGGTRITMKEDFEAGPLLFVRNKLNDLVLHRRNIESLRRLTDIVLRSTPKEVRR
;
A
#
# COMPACT_ATOMS: atom_id res chain seq x y z
N MET A 1 26.17 -28.71 -45.17
CA MET A 1 25.97 -29.47 -43.91
C MET A 1 26.16 -28.52 -42.74
N PRO A 2 25.09 -27.99 -42.12
CA PRO A 2 25.21 -27.26 -40.86
C PRO A 2 24.89 -28.20 -39.71
N ASP A 3 25.82 -28.34 -38.77
CA ASP A 3 25.58 -29.03 -37.51
C ASP A 3 25.30 -28.04 -36.37
N THR A 4 24.50 -28.56 -35.46
CA THR A 4 23.69 -27.91 -34.46
C THR A 4 24.45 -27.42 -33.24
N HIS A 5 24.10 -26.24 -32.72
CA HIS A 5 24.03 -25.99 -31.28
C HIS A 5 23.07 -24.82 -30.98
N LYS A 6 21.78 -25.16 -30.87
CA LYS A 6 20.78 -24.30 -30.21
C LYS A 6 21.05 -24.31 -28.70
N ARG A 7 21.53 -23.20 -28.14
CA ARG A 7 21.38 -22.94 -26.69
C ARG A 7 19.95 -22.50 -26.43
N LYS A 8 19.19 -23.33 -25.70
CA LYS A 8 17.93 -22.94 -25.06
C LYS A 8 18.24 -22.07 -23.85
N HIS A 9 17.68 -20.86 -23.80
CA HIS A 9 17.44 -20.14 -22.54
C HIS A 9 15.93 -20.02 -22.35
N PRO A 10 15.34 -20.61 -21.30
CA PRO A 10 13.99 -20.27 -20.87
C PRO A 10 14.09 -19.17 -19.82
N GLY A 11 13.69 -17.95 -20.18
CA GLY A 11 13.50 -16.86 -19.23
C GLY A 11 12.09 -16.34 -19.36
N ALA A 12 11.14 -17.02 -18.71
CA ALA A 12 9.78 -16.50 -18.54
C ALA A 12 9.90 -15.19 -17.75
N GLY A 13 9.71 -14.06 -18.45
CA GLY A 13 9.71 -12.75 -17.83
C GLY A 13 8.54 -12.63 -16.86
N TYR A 14 8.83 -12.46 -15.58
CA TYR A 14 7.83 -12.00 -14.61
C TYR A 14 7.43 -10.58 -15.01
N VAL A 15 6.16 -10.39 -15.39
CA VAL A 15 5.58 -9.06 -15.49
C VAL A 15 5.23 -8.63 -14.07
N CYS A 16 6.10 -7.81 -13.49
CA CYS A 16 5.82 -7.05 -12.27
C CYS A 16 4.67 -6.08 -12.58
N LEU A 17 3.47 -6.42 -12.13
CA LEU A 17 2.28 -5.58 -12.27
C LEU A 17 2.35 -4.51 -11.16
N VAL A 18 2.83 -3.32 -11.50
CA VAL A 18 2.84 -2.17 -10.57
C VAL A 18 1.57 -1.35 -10.76
N ALA A 19 0.74 -1.25 -9.72
CA ALA A 19 -0.37 -0.31 -9.68
C ALA A 19 0.10 1.01 -9.06
N ILE A 20 -0.22 2.15 -9.69
CA ILE A 20 0.15 3.48 -9.18
C ILE A 20 -1.10 4.35 -9.08
N VAL A 21 -1.37 4.88 -7.89
CA VAL A 21 -2.46 5.83 -7.65
C VAL A 21 -1.90 7.10 -7.00
N LYS A 22 -2.42 8.25 -7.42
CA LYS A 22 -1.99 9.56 -6.92
C LYS A 22 -3.17 10.37 -6.44
N ARG A 23 -2.99 11.11 -5.35
CA ARG A 23 -3.99 12.04 -4.82
C ARG A 23 -3.32 13.26 -4.20
N THR A 24 -3.84 14.44 -4.50
CA THR A 24 -3.39 15.68 -3.85
C THR A 24 -4.28 15.97 -2.64
N VAL A 25 -3.67 16.29 -1.51
CA VAL A 25 -4.35 16.64 -0.26
C VAL A 25 -3.84 18.00 0.22
N GLN A 26 -4.75 18.84 0.71
CA GLN A 26 -4.42 20.13 1.31
C GLN A 26 -3.97 19.95 2.78
N ALA A 27 -2.85 19.26 2.95
CA ALA A 27 -2.19 19.03 4.23
C ALA A 27 -0.67 18.94 4.01
N SER A 28 0.10 19.22 5.05
CA SER A 28 1.56 19.08 5.03
C SER A 28 1.98 17.59 5.00
N PRO A 29 3.18 17.27 4.47
CA PRO A 29 3.73 15.92 4.54
C PRO A 29 3.82 15.40 5.99
N GLU A 30 4.09 16.27 6.95
CA GLU A 30 4.18 15.96 8.37
C GLU A 30 2.83 15.50 8.93
N GLN A 31 1.73 16.20 8.60
CA GLN A 31 0.38 15.81 9.01
C GLN A 31 -0.03 14.46 8.41
N ILE A 32 0.30 14.24 7.13
CA ILE A 32 0.00 12.97 6.46
C ILE A 32 0.85 11.85 7.06
N PHE A 33 2.13 12.09 7.29
CA PHE A 33 3.04 11.10 7.85
C PHE A 33 2.70 10.76 9.29
N ALA A 34 2.20 11.69 10.09
CA ALA A 34 1.70 11.40 11.44
C ALA A 34 0.59 10.33 11.43
N VAL A 35 -0.31 10.37 10.43
CA VAL A 35 -1.33 9.33 10.24
C VAL A 35 -0.67 8.01 9.82
N LEU A 36 0.27 8.03 8.88
CA LEU A 36 0.98 6.81 8.44
C LEU A 36 1.81 6.17 9.58
N ALA A 37 2.37 6.99 10.46
CA ALA A 37 3.16 6.59 11.62
C ALA A 37 2.29 6.09 12.77
N ASP A 38 0.98 6.32 12.75
CA ASP A 38 0.04 5.67 13.66
C ASP A 38 -0.50 4.38 13.04
N GLY A 39 0.11 3.25 13.42
CA GLY A 39 -0.24 1.92 12.90
C GLY A 39 -1.69 1.50 13.16
N TRP A 40 -2.37 2.10 14.14
CA TRP A 40 -3.78 1.81 14.43
C TRP A 40 -4.73 2.40 13.38
N THR A 41 -4.35 3.50 12.73
CA THR A 41 -5.15 4.10 11.65
C THR A 41 -5.10 3.30 10.36
N TYR A 42 -4.21 2.30 10.27
CA TYR A 42 -4.00 1.50 9.06
C TYR A 42 -5.30 0.81 8.57
N SER A 43 -6.15 0.32 9.48
CA SER A 43 -7.44 -0.28 9.10
C SER A 43 -8.43 0.74 8.53
N ASP A 44 -8.28 2.01 8.88
CA ASP A 44 -9.24 3.04 8.54
C ASP A 44 -9.08 3.51 7.10
N TRP A 45 -7.86 3.43 6.56
CA TRP A 45 -7.56 3.80 5.19
C TRP A 45 -7.18 2.65 4.26
N VAL A 46 -6.83 1.45 4.75
CA VAL A 46 -6.62 0.29 3.87
C VAL A 46 -7.92 -0.48 3.68
N VAL A 47 -8.48 -0.39 2.48
CA VAL A 47 -9.69 -1.13 2.11
C VAL A 47 -9.39 -2.63 2.06
N GLY A 48 -10.18 -3.43 2.78
CA GLY A 48 -10.00 -4.88 2.91
C GLY A 48 -9.39 -5.32 4.25
N THR A 49 -8.87 -4.37 5.03
CA THR A 49 -8.51 -4.57 6.44
C THR A 49 -9.76 -4.39 7.30
N VAL A 50 -10.07 -5.38 8.12
CA VAL A 50 -11.28 -5.38 8.96
C VAL A 50 -10.98 -4.83 10.35
N HIS A 51 -9.81 -5.12 10.90
CA HIS A 51 -9.43 -4.76 12.26
C HIS A 51 -7.92 -4.87 12.48
N ILE A 52 -7.29 -3.86 13.09
CA ILE A 52 -5.93 -3.95 13.65
C ILE A 52 -6.02 -4.63 15.01
N ARG A 53 -5.24 -5.68 15.21
CA ARG A 53 -5.16 -6.44 16.46
C ARG A 53 -4.03 -5.96 17.35
N ASP A 54 -2.91 -5.61 16.74
CA ASP A 54 -1.68 -5.29 17.43
C ASP A 54 -0.74 -4.49 16.53
N VAL A 55 0.09 -3.65 17.14
CA VAL A 55 1.08 -2.79 16.48
C VAL A 55 2.34 -2.80 17.34
N ASP A 56 3.47 -3.17 16.74
CA ASP A 56 4.75 -3.16 17.46
C ASP A 56 5.06 -1.79 18.06
N GLU A 57 5.62 -1.75 19.28
CA GLU A 57 5.93 -0.51 20.01
C GLU A 57 6.87 0.44 19.24
N HIS A 58 7.74 -0.11 18.41
CA HIS A 58 8.71 0.63 17.60
C HIS A 58 8.19 1.00 16.21
N TRP A 59 6.90 0.82 15.92
CA TRP A 59 6.31 1.30 14.67
C TRP A 59 6.51 2.82 14.49
N PRO A 60 6.83 3.35 13.28
CA PRO A 60 7.01 2.66 11.99
C PRO A 60 8.49 2.41 11.64
N GLN A 61 9.35 2.02 12.59
CA GLN A 61 10.75 1.70 12.28
C GLN A 61 10.85 0.48 11.35
N VAL A 62 11.93 0.40 10.57
CA VAL A 62 12.18 -0.74 9.67
C VAL A 62 12.14 -2.05 10.46
N GLY A 63 11.39 -3.03 9.94
CA GLY A 63 11.17 -4.32 10.60
C GLY A 63 9.97 -4.36 11.55
N ALA A 64 9.42 -3.20 11.96
CA ALA A 64 8.20 -3.16 12.75
C ALA A 64 7.00 -3.75 11.98
N GLN A 65 6.08 -4.36 12.71
CA GLN A 65 4.91 -5.02 12.17
C GLN A 65 3.62 -4.46 12.75
N LEU A 66 2.57 -4.51 11.93
CA LEU A 66 1.20 -4.42 12.40
C LEU A 66 0.46 -5.71 12.05
N HIS A 67 -0.34 -6.20 12.99
CA HIS A 67 -1.08 -7.44 12.88
C HIS A 67 -2.56 -7.10 12.68
N HIS A 68 -3.15 -7.62 11.61
CA HIS A 68 -4.51 -7.27 11.22
C HIS A 68 -5.30 -8.48 10.74
N LYS A 69 -6.61 -8.32 10.63
CA LYS A 69 -7.47 -9.27 9.92
C LYS A 69 -7.79 -8.74 8.54
N ALA A 70 -7.50 -9.53 7.50
CA ALA A 70 -7.78 -9.19 6.11
C ALA A 70 -8.73 -10.21 5.46
N GLY A 71 -9.58 -9.74 4.56
CA GLY A 71 -10.43 -10.59 3.70
C GLY A 71 -11.93 -10.54 4.02
N PRO A 72 -12.78 -10.94 3.05
CA PRO A 72 -14.24 -10.92 3.20
C PRO A 72 -14.68 -11.91 4.27
N TRP A 73 -15.59 -11.49 5.14
CA TRP A 73 -16.25 -12.36 6.11
C TRP A 73 -17.01 -13.50 5.38
N PRO A 74 -16.91 -14.78 5.78
CA PRO A 74 -16.28 -15.38 6.97
C PRO A 74 -14.82 -15.88 6.78
N LEU A 75 -14.15 -15.53 5.68
CA LEU A 75 -12.80 -16.00 5.34
C LEU A 75 -11.69 -15.08 5.89
N SER A 76 -12.01 -14.15 6.79
CA SER A 76 -11.03 -13.20 7.33
C SER A 76 -9.96 -13.92 8.15
N LEU A 77 -8.71 -13.83 7.71
CA LEU A 77 -7.56 -14.49 8.37
C LEU A 77 -6.60 -13.48 8.97
N HIS A 78 -5.74 -13.99 9.86
CA HIS A 78 -4.66 -13.21 10.46
C HIS A 78 -3.60 -12.91 9.40
N ASP A 79 -3.34 -11.63 9.20
CA ASP A 79 -2.32 -11.14 8.30
C ASP A 79 -1.44 -10.10 9.03
N SER A 80 -0.30 -9.77 8.46
CA SER A 80 0.62 -8.78 9.00
C SER A 80 1.23 -7.94 7.89
N SER A 81 1.47 -6.67 8.20
CA SER A 81 2.27 -5.78 7.35
C SER A 81 3.59 -5.46 8.04
N THR A 82 4.70 -5.55 7.32
CA THR A 82 6.04 -5.25 7.82
C THR A 82 6.60 -3.99 7.16
N VAL A 83 7.21 -3.11 7.94
CA VAL A 83 7.94 -1.96 7.40
C VAL A 83 9.23 -2.42 6.72
N LEU A 84 9.37 -2.11 5.43
CA LEU A 84 10.57 -2.38 4.64
C LEU A 84 11.52 -1.18 4.59
N ALA A 85 10.98 0.04 4.53
CA ALA A 85 11.76 1.26 4.51
C ALA A 85 10.90 2.44 5.00
N VAL A 86 11.55 3.42 5.64
CA VAL A 86 10.90 4.64 6.11
C VAL A 86 11.83 5.83 5.92
N VAL A 87 11.29 6.91 5.38
CA VAL A 87 11.92 8.23 5.39
C VAL A 87 10.90 9.19 5.99
N PRO A 88 11.12 9.69 7.23
CA PRO A 88 10.16 10.54 7.93
C PRO A 88 9.66 11.69 7.05
N ASN A 89 8.33 11.89 7.04
CA ASN A 89 7.64 12.95 6.29
C ASN A 89 7.86 12.91 4.77
N ARG A 90 8.32 11.78 4.23
CA ARG A 90 8.62 11.61 2.80
C ARG A 90 8.14 10.29 2.23
N SER A 91 8.40 9.18 2.90
CA SER A 91 7.94 7.88 2.41
C SER A 91 7.82 6.82 3.49
N LEU A 92 6.93 5.87 3.24
CA LEU A 92 6.78 4.64 4.01
C LEU A 92 6.56 3.49 3.04
N LYS A 93 7.38 2.44 3.15
CA LYS A 93 7.32 1.24 2.32
C LYS A 93 7.01 0.04 3.19
N LEU A 94 5.97 -0.69 2.84
CA LEU A 94 5.43 -1.82 3.59
C LEU A 94 5.39 -3.06 2.70
N ARG A 95 5.64 -4.23 3.28
CA ARG A 95 5.19 -5.50 2.72
C ARG A 95 3.87 -5.84 3.40
N ALA A 96 2.78 -5.85 2.66
CA ALA A 96 1.49 -6.32 3.12
C ALA A 96 1.30 -7.77 2.69
N GLY A 97 0.91 -8.65 3.62
CA GLY A 97 0.33 -9.92 3.21
C GLY A 97 -1.04 -9.70 2.57
N LEU A 98 -1.34 -10.55 1.59
CA LEU A 98 -2.59 -10.59 0.84
C LEU A 98 -3.03 -12.05 0.76
N TRP A 99 -3.23 -12.75 1.87
CA TRP A 99 -3.68 -14.14 1.79
C TRP A 99 -5.09 -14.25 1.16
N PRO A 100 -5.40 -15.24 0.28
CA PRO A 100 -4.56 -16.34 -0.24
C PRO A 100 -3.73 -15.97 -1.48
N LEU A 101 -3.77 -14.69 -1.85
CA LEU A 101 -3.19 -14.10 -3.05
C LEU A 101 -1.69 -13.80 -2.93
N GLY A 102 -1.05 -13.99 -1.77
CA GLY A 102 0.40 -13.86 -1.56
C GLY A 102 0.79 -12.60 -0.80
N SER A 103 1.71 -11.78 -1.32
CA SER A 103 2.14 -10.53 -0.68
C SER A 103 2.34 -9.42 -1.71
N ALA A 104 2.10 -8.18 -1.31
CA ALA A 104 2.42 -7.00 -2.11
C ALA A 104 3.30 -6.03 -1.32
N VAL A 105 4.11 -5.29 -2.06
CA VAL A 105 4.91 -4.20 -1.54
C VAL A 105 4.21 -2.90 -1.89
N VAL A 106 3.79 -2.17 -0.85
CA VAL A 106 3.13 -0.88 -0.96
C VAL A 106 4.13 0.20 -0.57
N GLU A 107 4.40 1.14 -1.47
CA GLU A 107 5.22 2.33 -1.21
C GLU A 107 4.33 3.58 -1.27
N ILE A 108 4.30 4.32 -0.17
CA ILE A 108 3.63 5.62 -0.08
C ILE A 108 4.71 6.71 -0.12
N ILE A 109 4.55 7.68 -1.01
CA ILE A 109 5.47 8.80 -1.22
C ILE A 109 4.70 10.10 -1.06
N LEU A 110 5.30 11.05 -0.34
CA LEU A 110 4.74 12.35 -0.01
C LEU A 110 5.57 13.44 -0.69
N ASP A 111 5.02 14.01 -1.76
CA ASP A 111 5.64 15.08 -2.52
C ASP A 111 4.96 16.42 -2.18
N PRO A 112 5.60 17.33 -1.41
CA PRO A 112 5.03 18.66 -1.16
C PRO A 112 4.90 19.45 -2.47
N LEU A 113 3.81 20.19 -2.63
CA LEU A 113 3.54 20.98 -3.83
C LEU A 113 3.82 22.47 -3.60
N THR A 114 4.41 23.13 -4.59
CA THR A 114 4.73 24.56 -4.54
C THR A 114 3.50 25.46 -4.32
N ALA A 115 2.34 25.04 -4.83
CA ALA A 115 1.07 25.75 -4.67
C ALA A 115 0.36 25.47 -3.31
N GLY A 116 1.01 24.73 -2.41
CA GLY A 116 0.44 24.27 -1.15
C GLY A 116 -0.16 22.86 -1.22
N GLY A 117 -0.13 22.17 -0.07
CA GLY A 117 -0.55 20.77 0.06
C GLY A 117 0.51 19.76 -0.38
N THR A 118 0.12 18.49 -0.39
CA THR A 118 1.00 17.34 -0.65
C THR A 118 0.35 16.40 -1.64
N ARG A 119 1.12 15.95 -2.62
CA ARG A 119 0.76 14.84 -3.50
C ARG A 119 1.21 13.54 -2.86
N ILE A 120 0.24 12.68 -2.58
CA ILE A 120 0.43 11.32 -2.10
C ILE A 120 0.48 10.42 -3.34
N THR A 121 1.57 9.68 -3.51
CA THR A 121 1.68 8.61 -4.51
C THR A 121 1.74 7.27 -3.78
N MET A 122 0.81 6.37 -4.10
CA MET A 122 0.82 4.99 -3.64
C MET A 122 1.21 4.10 -4.82
N LYS A 123 2.29 3.33 -4.67
CA LYS A 123 2.70 2.28 -5.60
C LYS A 123 2.49 0.94 -4.93
N GLU A 124 1.90 -0.02 -5.64
CA GLU A 124 1.71 -1.38 -5.16
C GLU A 124 2.32 -2.34 -6.18
N ASP A 125 3.27 -3.15 -5.74
CA ASP A 125 3.95 -4.18 -6.51
C ASP A 125 3.60 -5.56 -5.94
N PHE A 126 3.00 -6.42 -6.74
CA PHE A 126 2.58 -7.75 -6.32
C PHE A 126 3.75 -8.74 -6.47
N GLU A 127 4.39 -9.13 -5.36
CA GLU A 127 5.60 -9.96 -5.37
C GLU A 127 5.33 -11.45 -5.66
N ALA A 128 4.15 -11.99 -5.31
CA ALA A 128 3.78 -13.37 -5.60
C ALA A 128 2.28 -13.61 -5.39
N GLY A 129 1.68 -14.53 -6.17
CA GLY A 129 0.28 -14.93 -6.03
C GLY A 129 -0.31 -15.68 -7.22
N PRO A 130 -1.34 -16.52 -7.03
CA PRO A 130 -2.09 -17.13 -8.14
C PRO A 130 -2.72 -16.11 -9.12
N LEU A 131 -2.68 -14.82 -8.81
CA LEU A 131 -3.03 -13.71 -9.71
C LEU A 131 -2.16 -13.63 -10.98
N LEU A 132 -0.95 -14.21 -10.99
CA LEU A 132 -0.19 -14.39 -12.23
C LEU A 132 -0.87 -15.40 -13.19
N PHE A 133 -1.71 -16.30 -12.66
CA PHE A 133 -2.40 -17.35 -13.42
C PHE A 133 -3.88 -17.04 -13.73
N VAL A 134 -4.54 -16.16 -12.97
CA VAL A 134 -5.97 -15.85 -13.18
C VAL A 134 -6.15 -14.51 -13.90
N ARG A 135 -5.74 -14.46 -15.17
CA ARG A 135 -6.11 -13.37 -16.09
C ARG A 135 -7.55 -13.54 -16.58
N ASN A 136 -8.51 -13.53 -15.66
CA ASN A 136 -9.91 -13.24 -15.98
C ASN A 136 -10.21 -11.81 -15.55
N LYS A 137 -10.66 -10.99 -16.51
CA LYS A 137 -10.90 -9.53 -16.51
C LYS A 137 -11.73 -8.93 -15.35
N LEU A 138 -12.01 -9.70 -14.29
CA LEU A 138 -12.87 -9.30 -13.17
C LEU A 138 -12.08 -8.78 -11.95
N ASN A 139 -10.84 -9.22 -11.71
CA ASN A 139 -10.09 -8.85 -10.50
C ASN A 139 -9.39 -7.48 -10.56
N ASP A 140 -8.87 -7.06 -11.72
CA ASP A 140 -8.18 -5.76 -11.85
C ASP A 140 -9.09 -4.57 -11.51
N LEU A 141 -10.39 -4.67 -11.82
CA LEU A 141 -11.35 -3.60 -11.53
C LEU A 141 -11.64 -3.48 -10.03
N VAL A 142 -11.69 -4.60 -9.30
CA VAL A 142 -11.97 -4.62 -7.86
C VAL A 142 -10.75 -4.14 -7.07
N LEU A 143 -9.54 -4.57 -7.47
CA LEU A 143 -8.29 -4.12 -6.86
C LEU A 143 -8.03 -2.63 -7.12
N HIS A 144 -8.24 -2.15 -8.34
CA HIS A 144 -8.06 -0.73 -8.63
C HIS A 144 -9.09 0.15 -7.90
N ARG A 145 -10.33 -0.34 -7.70
CA ARG A 145 -11.33 0.33 -6.86
C ARG A 145 -10.96 0.34 -5.37
N ARG A 146 -10.42 -0.77 -4.86
CA ARG A 146 -9.90 -0.86 -3.48
C ARG A 146 -8.86 0.23 -3.23
N ASN A 147 -7.91 0.42 -4.16
CA ASN A 147 -6.83 1.39 -3.97
C ASN A 147 -7.30 2.85 -4.08
N ILE A 148 -8.24 3.14 -4.97
CA ILE A 148 -8.86 4.47 -5.07
C ILE A 148 -9.61 4.81 -3.78
N GLU A 149 -10.36 3.85 -3.24
CA GLU A 149 -11.11 4.03 -2.00
C GLU A 149 -10.17 4.14 -0.79
N SER A 150 -9.05 3.41 -0.77
CA SER A 150 -8.04 3.53 0.29
C SER A 150 -7.48 4.95 0.38
N LEU A 151 -7.07 5.53 -0.77
CA LEU A 151 -6.58 6.91 -0.80
C LEU A 151 -7.66 7.95 -0.50
N ARG A 152 -8.93 7.66 -0.82
CA ARG A 152 -10.06 8.51 -0.43
C ARG A 152 -10.19 8.56 1.09
N ARG A 153 -10.23 7.41 1.77
CA ARG A 153 -10.36 7.32 3.23
C ARG A 153 -9.18 7.95 3.95
N LEU A 154 -7.95 7.71 3.47
CA LEU A 154 -6.76 8.38 4.01
C LEU A 154 -6.90 9.90 3.98
N THR A 155 -7.38 10.43 2.84
CA THR A 155 -7.59 11.88 2.70
C THR A 155 -8.63 12.40 3.68
N ASP A 156 -9.74 11.67 3.86
CA ASP A 156 -10.79 12.08 4.78
C ASP A 156 -10.30 12.09 6.24
N ILE A 157 -9.48 11.13 6.65
CA ILE A 157 -8.86 11.08 7.98
C ILE A 157 -7.91 12.27 8.18
N VAL A 158 -7.03 12.52 7.20
CA VAL A 158 -6.06 13.64 7.27
C VAL A 158 -6.80 14.98 7.39
N LEU A 159 -7.83 15.20 6.57
CA LEU A 159 -8.60 16.45 6.59
C LEU A 159 -9.42 16.63 7.87
N ARG A 160 -9.86 15.55 8.51
CA ARG A 160 -10.55 15.60 9.82
C ARG A 160 -9.59 15.80 10.99
N SER A 161 -8.39 15.26 10.88
CA SER A 161 -7.35 15.35 11.91
C SER A 161 -6.60 16.69 11.86
N THR A 162 -6.74 17.44 10.77
CA THR A 162 -6.27 18.81 10.65
C THR A 162 -7.24 19.72 11.42
N PRO A 163 -6.86 20.32 12.56
CA PRO A 163 -7.67 21.37 13.16
C PRO A 163 -7.79 22.48 12.11
N LYS A 164 -9.01 22.99 11.88
CA LYS A 164 -9.15 24.27 11.16
C LYS A 164 -8.34 25.29 11.94
N GLU A 165 -7.15 25.66 11.44
CA GLU A 165 -6.50 26.87 11.88
C GLU A 165 -7.49 28.00 11.66
N VAL A 166 -8.03 28.49 12.78
CA VAL A 166 -8.81 29.71 12.83
C VAL A 166 -7.83 30.81 12.40
N ARG A 167 -7.88 31.19 11.12
CA ARG A 167 -7.26 32.41 10.64
C ARG A 167 -7.87 33.56 11.43
N ARG A 168 -7.11 34.07 12.40
CA ARG A 168 -7.30 35.40 12.99
C ARG A 168 -6.49 36.42 12.21
#